data_AF-A0A9X6GC44-F1
#
_entry.id   AF-A0A9X6GC44-F1
#
_cell.length_a   1.000
_cell.length_b   1.000
_cell.length_c   1.000
_cell.angle_alpha   90.00
_cell.angle_beta   90.00
_cell.angle_gamma   90.00
#
_symmetry.space_group_name_H-M   'P 1'
#
loop_
_entity.id
_entity.type
_entity.pdbx_description
1 polymer ?
#
loop_
_entity_poly.entity_id
_entity_poly.type
_entity_poly.pdbx_seq_one_letter_code
_entity_poly.pdbx_strand_id
1 'polypeptide(L)'
;MVDRKIILDTYKKGPEAVISLFEETFSKLEKRIQELENASKKNSKNSHKPPSTDGLGKPVTKSLRKPSHRQTGGQLGHKGHTLGLTATPDHTITHSPTYCTCCHTSLNHEPVKGYRIRQVYDLPPIQIEVTEHKVEQKECPHCHSIQEAQFPSTVSRPVQYGPNIKRLIPYLTHYQCISLKRTKEFFQDCFGHSISEGTLVNHT
;
A
#
# COMPACT_ATOMS: atom_id res chain seq x y z
N MET A 1 50.02 7.67 -5.37
CA MET A 1 51.35 7.05 -5.26
C MET A 1 52.31 7.95 -6.02
N VAL A 2 53.43 8.36 -5.44
CA VAL A 2 54.38 9.24 -6.15
C VAL A 2 54.99 8.44 -7.30
N ASP A 3 54.96 8.99 -8.52
CA ASP A 3 55.44 8.31 -9.71
C ASP A 3 56.96 8.09 -9.63
N ARG A 4 57.43 6.91 -10.03
CA ARG A 4 58.85 6.54 -10.04
C ARG A 4 59.69 7.55 -10.83
N LYS A 5 59.13 8.11 -11.91
CA LYS A 5 59.80 9.11 -12.73
C LYS A 5 60.09 10.40 -11.95
N ILE A 6 59.16 10.82 -11.09
CA ILE A 6 59.29 12.00 -10.23
C ILE A 6 60.39 11.78 -9.19
N ILE A 7 60.43 10.60 -8.57
CA ILE A 7 61.44 10.26 -7.56
C ILE A 7 62.86 10.29 -8.17
N LEU A 8 63.02 9.72 -9.38
CA LEU A 8 64.31 9.69 -10.07
C LEU A 8 64.77 11.08 -10.52
N ASP A 9 63.85 11.94 -10.98
CA ASP A 9 64.18 13.33 -11.34
C ASP A 9 64.53 14.18 -10.11
N THR A 10 63.85 13.97 -8.98
CA THR A 10 64.16 14.67 -7.73
C THR A 10 65.47 14.20 -7.12
N TYR A 11 65.81 12.91 -7.23
CA TYR A 11 67.10 12.36 -6.78
C TYR A 11 68.29 13.01 -7.50
N LYS A 12 68.16 13.26 -8.81
CA LYS A 12 69.19 13.96 -9.61
C LYS A 12 69.41 15.42 -9.19
N LYS A 13 68.43 16.05 -8.55
CA LYS A 13 68.50 17.44 -8.07
C LYS A 13 69.22 17.58 -6.72
N GLY A 14 69.63 16.47 -6.11
CA GLY A 14 70.38 16.45 -4.87
C GLY A 14 69.53 16.08 -3.63
N PRO A 15 70.20 15.90 -2.49
CA PRO A 15 69.58 15.35 -1.28
C PRO A 15 68.48 16.22 -0.68
N GLU A 16 68.62 17.55 -0.73
CA GLU A 16 67.61 18.49 -0.19
C GLU A 16 66.27 18.41 -0.93
N ALA A 17 66.31 18.22 -2.26
CA ALA A 17 65.10 18.06 -3.06
C ALA A 17 64.34 16.78 -2.70
N VAL A 18 65.07 15.70 -2.37
CA VAL A 18 64.48 14.43 -1.95
C VAL A 18 63.83 14.55 -0.58
N ILE A 19 64.50 15.21 0.38
CA ILE A 19 63.96 15.47 1.72
C ILE A 19 62.66 16.28 1.62
N SER A 20 62.67 17.37 0.85
CA SER A 20 61.48 18.21 0.65
C SER A 20 60.30 17.44 0.02
N LEU A 21 60.56 16.58 -0.96
CA LEU A 21 59.53 15.73 -1.56
C LEU A 21 58.93 14.76 -0.53
N PHE A 22 59.77 14.15 0.32
CA PHE A 22 59.28 13.27 1.38
C PHE A 22 58.46 14.03 2.42
N GLU A 23 58.95 15.16 2.93
CA GLU A 23 58.21 16.00 3.89
C GLU A 23 56.83 16.42 3.37
N GLU A 24 56.75 16.83 2.10
CA GLU A 24 55.48 17.23 1.49
C GLU A 24 54.52 16.02 1.38
N THR A 25 55.04 14.85 1.01
CA THR A 25 54.21 13.64 0.88
C THR A 25 53.74 13.11 2.22
N PHE A 26 54.60 13.10 3.25
CA PHE A 26 54.23 12.72 4.61
C PHE A 26 53.18 13.67 5.18
N SER A 27 53.38 14.98 5.03
CA SER A 27 52.39 15.98 5.48
C SER A 27 51.02 15.79 4.82
N LYS A 28 50.98 15.50 3.50
CA LYS A 28 49.73 15.22 2.78
C LYS A 28 49.06 13.93 3.27
N LEU A 29 49.83 12.88 3.50
CA LEU A 29 49.32 11.61 4.00
C LEU A 29 48.81 11.71 5.44
N GLU A 30 49.53 12.38 6.32
CA GLU A 30 49.11 12.64 7.70
C GLU A 30 47.80 13.43 7.74
N LYS A 31 47.68 14.50 6.96
CA LYS A 31 46.42 15.25 6.84
C LYS A 31 45.28 14.35 6.38
N ARG A 32 45.53 13.50 5.37
CA ARG A 32 44.49 12.61 4.84
C ARG A 32 44.07 11.53 5.84
N ILE A 33 45.03 10.95 6.57
CA ILE A 33 44.76 10.00 7.65
C ILE A 33 43.92 10.68 8.73
N GLN A 34 44.30 11.89 9.16
CA GLN A 34 43.57 12.64 10.15
C GLN A 34 42.13 12.96 9.71
N GLU A 35 41.92 13.36 8.45
CA GLU A 35 40.59 13.58 7.87
C GLU A 35 39.73 12.32 7.90
N LEU A 36 40.29 11.19 7.46
CA LEU A 36 39.59 9.90 7.40
C LEU A 36 39.24 9.39 8.79
N GLU A 37 40.17 9.48 9.75
CA GLU A 37 39.90 9.13 11.15
C GLU A 37 38.81 10.02 11.75
N ASN A 38 38.88 11.33 11.51
CA ASN A 38 37.87 12.28 11.99
C ASN A 38 36.50 12.00 11.35
N ALA A 39 36.44 11.57 10.08
CA ALA A 39 35.20 11.19 9.42
C ALA A 39 34.61 9.89 10.01
N SER A 40 35.47 8.90 10.31
CA SER A 40 35.07 7.62 10.89
C SER A 40 34.61 7.72 12.34
N LYS A 41 35.13 8.68 13.12
CA LYS A 41 34.75 8.88 14.54
C LYS A 41 33.43 9.65 14.71
N LYS A 42 32.83 10.19 13.64
CA LYS A 42 31.58 10.97 13.68
C LYS A 42 30.34 10.09 13.60
N ASN A 43 29.52 10.10 14.65
CA ASN A 43 28.21 9.45 14.73
C ASN A 43 27.12 10.46 15.13
N SER A 44 25.86 10.03 15.22
CA SER A 44 24.74 10.92 15.59
C SER A 44 24.81 11.46 17.03
N LYS A 45 25.72 10.95 17.85
CA LYS A 45 25.88 11.32 19.26
C LYS A 45 26.91 12.43 19.46
N ASN A 46 27.90 12.53 18.58
CA ASN A 46 28.99 13.52 18.65
C ASN A 46 29.10 14.44 17.43
N SER A 47 28.21 14.28 16.45
CA SER A 47 28.08 15.16 15.30
C SER A 47 26.60 15.34 15.02
N HIS A 48 26.16 16.53 14.57
CA HIS A 48 24.76 16.82 14.21
C HIS A 48 24.23 16.01 13.00
N LYS A 49 24.81 14.84 12.73
CA LYS A 49 24.33 13.87 11.76
C LYS A 49 23.07 13.19 12.30
N PRO A 50 22.08 12.91 11.45
CA PRO A 50 20.89 12.18 11.88
C PRO A 50 21.24 10.72 12.24
N PRO A 51 20.55 10.11 13.23
CA PRO A 51 20.76 8.71 13.63
C PRO A 51 20.61 7.69 12.49
N SER A 52 19.92 8.05 11.40
CA SER A 52 19.78 7.20 10.22
C SER A 52 21.12 6.93 9.53
N THR A 53 22.10 7.84 9.63
CA THR A 53 23.42 7.78 8.99
C THR A 53 24.42 6.86 9.70
N ASP A 54 24.14 6.42 10.93
CA ASP A 54 25.03 5.58 11.75
C ASP A 54 25.13 4.10 11.29
N GLY A 55 24.43 3.72 10.21
CA GLY A 55 24.53 2.38 9.60
C GLY A 55 24.14 1.24 10.56
N LEU A 56 24.92 0.17 10.58
CA LEU A 56 24.72 -1.00 11.47
C LEU A 56 25.25 -0.77 12.90
N GLY A 57 25.96 0.33 13.15
CA GLY A 57 26.46 0.70 14.48
C GLY A 57 25.42 1.38 15.37
N LYS A 58 24.17 1.48 14.92
CA LYS A 58 23.06 2.06 15.69
C LYS A 58 22.87 1.27 16.99
N PRO A 59 22.72 1.94 18.14
CA PRO A 59 22.42 1.25 19.38
C PRO A 59 21.10 0.50 19.23
N VAL A 60 21.09 -0.78 19.63
CA VAL A 60 19.87 -1.60 19.64
C VAL A 60 18.82 -0.89 20.49
N THR A 61 17.72 -0.48 19.86
CA THR A 61 16.62 0.19 20.56
C THR A 61 15.94 -0.82 21.47
N LYS A 62 16.03 -0.59 22.78
CA LYS A 62 15.30 -1.37 23.77
C LYS A 62 13.84 -0.92 23.75
N SER A 63 12.92 -1.88 23.71
CA SER A 63 11.49 -1.60 23.81
C SER A 63 11.20 -0.80 25.07
N LEU A 64 10.59 0.38 24.92
CA LEU A 64 10.10 1.18 26.04
C LEU A 64 8.81 0.60 26.65
N ARG A 65 8.24 -0.43 26.02
CA ARG A 65 7.02 -1.08 26.49
C ARG A 65 7.30 -1.81 27.80
N LYS A 66 6.64 -1.38 28.86
CA LYS A 66 6.62 -2.12 30.12
C LYS A 66 5.90 -3.46 29.93
N PRO A 67 6.41 -4.57 30.49
CA PRO A 67 5.72 -5.85 30.42
C PRO A 67 4.31 -5.70 31.02
N SER A 68 3.31 -6.20 30.30
CA SER A 68 1.94 -6.20 30.78
C SER A 68 1.63 -7.56 31.40
N HIS A 69 1.06 -7.57 32.59
CA HIS A 69 0.55 -8.79 33.23
C HIS A 69 -0.83 -9.22 32.70
N ARG A 70 -1.35 -8.52 31.68
CA ARG A 70 -2.63 -8.87 31.05
C ARG A 70 -2.43 -10.10 30.18
N GLN A 71 -3.28 -11.10 30.38
CA GLN A 71 -3.32 -12.27 29.51
C GLN A 71 -3.67 -11.84 28.08
N THR A 72 -3.11 -12.56 27.10
CA THR A 72 -3.45 -12.42 25.68
C THR A 72 -4.90 -12.83 25.46
N GLY A 73 -5.70 -11.96 24.85
CA GLY A 73 -7.12 -12.19 24.56
C GLY A 73 -8.05 -11.15 25.19
N GLY A 74 -9.35 -11.40 25.08
CA GLY A 74 -10.37 -10.56 25.72
C GLY A 74 -10.19 -10.58 27.24
N GLN A 75 -10.16 -9.39 27.86
CA GLN A 75 -9.95 -9.32 29.30
C GLN A 75 -11.22 -9.73 30.04
N LEU A 76 -11.06 -10.20 31.27
CA LEU A 76 -12.18 -10.50 32.15
C LEU A 76 -13.11 -9.27 32.27
N GLY A 77 -14.39 -9.42 31.92
CA GLY A 77 -15.38 -8.35 31.95
C GLY A 77 -15.63 -7.59 30.64
N HIS A 78 -14.91 -7.90 29.54
CA HIS A 78 -15.26 -7.35 28.22
C HIS A 78 -16.58 -7.92 27.73
N LYS A 79 -17.53 -7.04 27.39
CA LYS A 79 -18.79 -7.44 26.75
C LYS A 79 -18.50 -7.93 25.34
N GLY A 80 -18.77 -9.20 25.07
CA GLY A 80 -18.76 -9.71 23.70
C GLY A 80 -19.80 -8.99 22.83
N HIS A 81 -19.50 -8.83 21.55
CA HIS A 81 -20.46 -8.41 20.53
C HIS A 81 -20.66 -9.58 19.58
N THR A 82 -21.77 -10.30 19.78
CA THR A 82 -22.16 -11.43 18.93
C THR A 82 -23.14 -10.94 17.88
N LEU A 83 -23.05 -11.48 16.66
CA LEU A 83 -24.04 -11.23 15.61
C LEU A 83 -25.44 -11.65 16.11
N GLY A 84 -26.39 -10.72 16.02
CA GLY A 84 -27.79 -10.97 16.34
C GLY A 84 -28.61 -11.27 15.09
N LEU A 85 -29.78 -11.86 15.27
CA LEU A 85 -30.77 -11.96 14.20
C LEU A 85 -31.31 -10.56 13.86
N THR A 86 -31.34 -10.22 12.57
CA THR A 86 -32.04 -9.04 12.07
C THR A 86 -33.53 -9.36 11.84
N ALA A 87 -34.41 -8.41 12.17
CA ALA A 87 -35.84 -8.53 11.84
C ALA A 87 -36.11 -8.26 10.36
N THR A 88 -35.17 -7.64 9.64
CA THR A 88 -35.33 -7.19 8.25
C THR A 88 -34.16 -7.72 7.39
N PRO A 89 -34.14 -9.02 7.04
CA PRO A 89 -33.13 -9.55 6.12
C PRO A 89 -33.39 -9.07 4.69
N ASP A 90 -32.33 -8.89 3.89
CA ASP A 90 -32.45 -8.45 2.49
C ASP A 90 -33.22 -9.47 1.63
N HIS A 91 -33.04 -10.76 1.91
CA HIS A 91 -33.72 -11.87 1.25
C HIS A 91 -34.18 -12.93 2.26
N THR A 92 -35.36 -13.52 2.02
CA THR A 92 -35.89 -14.64 2.82
C THR A 92 -36.16 -15.82 1.91
N ILE A 93 -35.52 -16.96 2.18
CA ILE A 93 -35.74 -18.22 1.48
C ILE A 93 -36.36 -19.21 2.46
N THR A 94 -37.54 -19.71 2.13
CA THR A 94 -38.25 -20.71 2.95
C THR A 94 -38.00 -22.10 2.40
N HIS A 95 -37.49 -22.99 3.24
CA HIS A 95 -37.31 -24.41 2.92
C HIS A 95 -38.46 -25.21 3.52
N SER A 96 -39.38 -25.68 2.67
CA SER A 96 -40.54 -26.48 3.09
C SER A 96 -40.27 -27.98 2.93
N PRO A 97 -40.60 -28.81 3.94
CA PRO A 97 -40.53 -30.25 3.78
C PRO A 97 -41.64 -30.73 2.84
N THR A 98 -41.29 -31.57 1.86
CA THR A 98 -42.25 -32.12 0.90
C THR A 98 -42.81 -33.48 1.33
N TYR A 99 -42.03 -34.25 2.10
CA TYR A 99 -42.41 -35.56 2.60
C TYR A 99 -42.01 -35.74 4.05
N CYS A 100 -42.79 -36.54 4.78
CA CYS A 100 -42.43 -37.01 6.11
C CYS A 100 -41.22 -37.95 6.03
N THR A 101 -40.19 -37.72 6.86
CA THR A 101 -39.00 -38.57 6.91
C THR A 101 -39.24 -39.94 7.54
N CYS A 102 -40.36 -40.13 8.26
CA CYS A 102 -40.71 -41.38 8.92
C CYS A 102 -41.57 -42.31 8.05
N CYS A 103 -42.62 -41.77 7.42
CA CYS A 103 -43.61 -42.56 6.68
C CYS A 103 -43.77 -42.16 5.20
N HIS A 104 -43.00 -41.18 4.71
CA HIS A 104 -43.04 -40.69 3.33
C HIS A 104 -44.38 -40.11 2.86
N THR A 105 -45.32 -39.84 3.77
CA THR A 105 -46.54 -39.09 3.45
C THR A 105 -46.19 -37.70 2.93
N SER A 106 -46.88 -37.26 1.87
CA SER A 106 -46.75 -35.91 1.31
C SER A 106 -47.19 -34.84 2.31
N LEU A 107 -46.40 -33.78 2.43
CA LEU A 107 -46.65 -32.62 3.30
C LEU A 107 -46.96 -31.34 2.51
N ASN A 108 -47.05 -31.42 1.17
CA ASN A 108 -47.21 -30.26 0.30
C ASN A 108 -48.47 -29.43 0.56
N HIS A 109 -49.48 -29.99 1.24
CA HIS A 109 -50.75 -29.35 1.52
C HIS A 109 -51.01 -29.17 3.02
N GLU A 110 -50.06 -29.57 3.86
CA GLU A 110 -50.18 -29.40 5.31
C GLU A 110 -49.85 -27.96 5.72
N PRO A 111 -50.56 -27.40 6.73
CA PRO A 111 -50.29 -26.05 7.20
C PRO A 111 -48.95 -25.95 7.94
N VAL A 112 -48.25 -24.83 7.74
CA VAL A 112 -46.99 -24.54 8.44
C VAL A 112 -47.26 -24.31 9.93
N LYS A 113 -46.58 -25.05 10.80
CA LYS A 113 -46.74 -24.94 12.27
C LYS A 113 -45.79 -23.92 12.93
N GLY A 114 -44.69 -23.55 12.27
CA GLY A 114 -43.72 -22.60 12.80
C GLY A 114 -42.40 -22.64 12.04
N TYR A 115 -41.51 -21.70 12.36
CA TYR A 115 -40.22 -21.55 11.71
C TYR A 115 -39.07 -21.65 12.72
N ARG A 116 -37.99 -22.30 12.31
CA ARG A 116 -36.68 -22.15 12.94
C ARG A 116 -35.82 -21.29 12.02
N ILE A 117 -35.47 -20.10 12.48
CA ILE A 117 -34.78 -19.09 11.65
C ILE A 117 -33.26 -19.21 11.85
N ARG A 118 -32.53 -19.14 10.74
CA ARG A 118 -31.08 -18.91 10.70
C ARG A 118 -30.81 -17.85 9.65
N GLN A 119 -29.85 -16.97 9.90
CA GLN A 119 -29.45 -15.92 8.96
C GLN A 119 -27.97 -16.06 8.65
N VAL A 120 -27.63 -15.80 7.39
CA VAL A 120 -26.27 -15.76 6.88
C VAL A 120 -25.99 -14.32 6.48
N TYR A 121 -24.98 -13.72 7.12
CA TYR A 121 -24.46 -12.42 6.74
C TYR A 121 -23.34 -12.66 5.74
N ASP A 122 -23.56 -12.31 4.49
CA ASP A 122 -22.60 -12.52 3.41
C ASP A 122 -22.45 -11.26 2.57
N LEU A 123 -21.36 -11.19 1.80
CA LEU A 123 -21.13 -10.12 0.85
C LEU A 123 -21.85 -10.46 -0.46
N PRO A 124 -22.62 -9.52 -1.06
CA PRO A 124 -23.10 -9.73 -2.41
C PRO A 124 -21.93 -9.81 -3.39
N PRO A 125 -22.11 -10.38 -4.60
CA PRO A 125 -21.07 -10.39 -5.62
C PRO A 125 -20.51 -8.97 -5.85
N ILE A 126 -19.20 -8.81 -5.62
CA ILE A 126 -18.55 -7.50 -5.74
C ILE A 126 -17.95 -7.40 -7.14
N GLN A 127 -18.49 -6.49 -7.97
CA GLN A 127 -18.08 -6.32 -9.36
C GLN A 127 -17.91 -4.85 -9.71
N ILE A 128 -17.03 -4.56 -10.67
CA ILE A 128 -16.94 -3.22 -11.28
C ILE A 128 -18.04 -3.09 -12.32
N GLU A 129 -18.91 -2.11 -12.12
CA GLU A 129 -19.91 -1.71 -13.10
C GLU A 129 -19.31 -0.70 -14.09
N VAL A 130 -19.55 -0.92 -15.39
CA VAL A 130 -19.12 -0.01 -16.46
C VAL A 130 -20.34 0.62 -17.10
N THR A 131 -20.49 1.94 -16.93
CA THR A 131 -21.54 2.72 -17.58
C THR A 131 -21.01 3.35 -18.86
N GLU A 132 -21.60 3.00 -20.00
CA GLU A 132 -21.28 3.62 -21.29
C GLU A 132 -22.10 4.91 -21.46
N HIS A 133 -21.41 6.05 -21.54
CA HIS A 133 -22.03 7.33 -21.86
C HIS A 133 -21.98 7.53 -23.38
N LYS A 134 -23.12 7.78 -24.01
CA LYS A 134 -23.23 8.11 -25.44
C LYS A 134 -23.83 9.50 -25.61
N VAL A 135 -23.31 10.22 -26.58
CA VAL A 135 -23.90 11.47 -27.07
C VAL A 135 -24.42 11.22 -28.47
N GLU A 136 -25.63 11.68 -28.73
CA GLU A 136 -26.22 11.56 -30.07
C GLU A 136 -25.62 12.62 -30.99
N GLN A 137 -25.37 12.21 -32.24
CA GLN A 137 -25.05 13.11 -33.34
C GLN A 137 -26.25 13.14 -34.29
N LYS A 138 -26.73 14.34 -34.63
CA LYS A 138 -27.86 14.54 -35.55
C LYS A 138 -27.50 15.58 -36.59
N GLU A 139 -27.86 15.31 -37.83
CA GLU A 139 -27.68 16.28 -38.92
C GLU A 139 -28.85 17.29 -38.93
N CYS A 140 -28.53 18.58 -39.00
CA CYS A 140 -29.54 19.62 -39.15
C CYS A 140 -30.10 19.60 -40.58
N PRO A 141 -31.43 19.41 -40.79
CA PRO A 141 -32.00 19.30 -42.14
C PRO A 141 -31.95 20.60 -42.96
N HIS A 142 -31.65 21.74 -42.32
CA HIS A 142 -31.60 23.05 -42.99
C HIS A 142 -30.20 23.43 -43.47
N CYS A 143 -29.16 23.20 -42.65
CA CYS A 143 -27.79 23.60 -42.97
C CYS A 143 -26.80 22.43 -43.09
N HIS A 144 -27.29 21.18 -42.95
CA HIS A 144 -26.50 19.94 -43.02
C HIS A 144 -25.34 19.84 -42.02
N SER A 145 -25.30 20.72 -41.01
CA SER A 145 -24.31 20.64 -39.93
C SER A 145 -24.66 19.51 -38.96
N ILE A 146 -23.63 18.79 -38.51
CA ILE A 146 -23.77 17.76 -37.47
C ILE A 146 -23.80 18.47 -36.11
N GLN A 147 -24.87 18.24 -35.36
CA GLN A 147 -25.04 18.69 -33.98
C GLN A 147 -24.78 17.51 -33.04
N GLU A 148 -24.05 17.76 -31.96
CA GLU A 148 -23.68 16.75 -30.96
C GLU A 148 -23.98 17.28 -29.55
N ALA A 149 -24.52 16.41 -28.68
CA ALA A 149 -24.65 16.74 -27.27
C ALA A 149 -23.28 16.70 -26.57
N GLN A 150 -23.08 17.54 -25.55
CA GLN A 150 -21.84 17.50 -24.77
C GLN A 150 -21.92 16.42 -23.67
N PHE A 151 -20.80 15.75 -23.41
CA PHE A 151 -20.68 14.91 -22.23
C PHE A 151 -20.80 15.76 -20.94
N PRO A 152 -21.38 15.21 -19.86
CA PRO A 152 -21.33 15.84 -18.54
C PRO A 152 -19.87 16.06 -18.10
N SER A 153 -19.60 17.10 -17.30
CA SER A 153 -18.26 17.41 -16.81
C SER A 153 -17.60 16.29 -15.99
N THR A 154 -18.42 15.39 -15.43
CA THR A 154 -17.95 14.19 -14.72
C THR A 154 -17.38 13.13 -15.64
N VAL A 155 -17.67 13.15 -16.95
CA VAL A 155 -17.22 12.21 -17.98
C VAL A 155 -16.25 12.92 -18.92
N SER A 156 -15.05 13.18 -18.43
CA SER A 156 -14.06 14.02 -19.14
C SER A 156 -13.05 13.24 -19.96
N ARG A 157 -13.03 11.91 -19.85
CA ARG A 157 -12.11 11.02 -20.57
C ARG A 157 -12.89 9.90 -21.23
N PRO A 158 -12.43 9.37 -22.38
CA PRO A 158 -13.07 8.23 -23.05
C PRO A 158 -13.24 7.01 -22.14
N VAL A 159 -12.25 6.74 -21.28
CA VAL A 159 -12.30 5.71 -20.24
C VAL A 159 -11.74 6.29 -18.95
N GLN A 160 -12.44 6.11 -17.84
CA GLN A 160 -12.02 6.60 -16.53
C GLN A 160 -12.62 5.80 -15.39
N TYR A 161 -11.92 5.76 -14.25
CA TYR A 161 -12.47 5.21 -13.02
C TYR A 161 -13.52 6.11 -12.40
N GLY A 162 -14.60 5.49 -11.90
CA GLY A 162 -15.68 6.17 -11.19
C GLY A 162 -15.30 6.67 -9.79
N PRO A 163 -16.17 7.47 -9.16
CA PRO A 163 -15.89 8.08 -7.85
C PRO A 163 -15.66 7.06 -6.73
N ASN A 164 -16.33 5.91 -6.75
CA ASN A 164 -16.19 4.89 -5.71
C ASN A 164 -14.79 4.25 -5.71
N ILE A 165 -14.26 3.90 -6.89
CA ILE A 165 -12.89 3.39 -7.03
C ILE A 165 -11.88 4.46 -6.61
N LYS A 166 -12.07 5.70 -7.08
CA LYS A 166 -11.20 6.83 -6.73
C LYS A 166 -11.16 7.12 -5.23
N ARG A 167 -12.24 6.85 -4.48
CA ARG A 167 -12.27 6.97 -3.01
C ARG A 167 -11.67 5.76 -2.29
N LEU A 168 -11.85 4.57 -2.84
CA LEU A 168 -11.34 3.34 -2.25
C LEU A 168 -9.80 3.29 -2.28
N ILE A 169 -9.18 3.77 -3.36
CA ILE A 169 -7.71 3.80 -3.51
C ILE A 169 -7.02 4.48 -2.32
N PRO A 170 -7.27 5.77 -2.00
CA PRO A 170 -6.59 6.45 -0.90
C PRO A 170 -6.96 5.87 0.46
N TYR A 171 -8.16 5.30 0.62
CA TYR A 171 -8.52 4.58 1.84
C TYR A 171 -7.62 3.34 2.04
N LEU A 172 -7.40 2.55 0.99
CA LEU A 172 -6.55 1.37 1.08
C LEU A 172 -5.07 1.74 1.26
N THR A 173 -4.57 2.74 0.55
CA THR A 173 -3.15 3.09 0.56
C THR A 173 -2.73 3.95 1.74
N HIS A 174 -3.53 4.95 2.13
CA HIS A 174 -3.15 5.91 3.20
C HIS A 174 -3.73 5.53 4.56
N TYR A 175 -5.00 5.13 4.60
CA TYR A 175 -5.65 4.82 5.87
C TYR A 175 -5.34 3.39 6.32
N GLN A 176 -5.45 2.42 5.41
CA GLN A 176 -5.10 1.01 5.69
C GLN A 176 -3.61 0.69 5.46
N CYS A 177 -2.82 1.66 4.96
CA CYS A 177 -1.38 1.53 4.73
C CYS A 177 -0.97 0.33 3.85
N ILE A 178 -1.82 -0.04 2.88
CA ILE A 178 -1.56 -1.15 1.96
C ILE A 178 -0.61 -0.66 0.86
N SER A 179 0.48 -1.40 0.62
CA SER A 179 1.44 -1.07 -0.43
C SER A 179 0.80 -1.12 -1.83
N LEU A 180 1.32 -0.32 -2.78
CA LEU A 180 0.76 -0.23 -4.13
C LEU A 180 0.58 -1.61 -4.80
N LYS A 181 1.59 -2.47 -4.70
CA LYS A 181 1.54 -3.84 -5.22
C LYS A 181 0.38 -4.65 -4.61
N ARG A 182 0.21 -4.58 -3.29
CA ARG A 182 -0.86 -5.30 -2.58
C ARG A 182 -2.25 -4.69 -2.84
N THR A 183 -2.33 -3.39 -3.06
CA THR A 183 -3.57 -2.72 -3.47
C THR A 183 -3.97 -3.16 -4.88
N LYS A 184 -3.02 -3.28 -5.81
CA LYS A 184 -3.27 -3.87 -7.13
C LYS A 184 -3.76 -5.32 -7.03
N GLU A 185 -3.10 -6.15 -6.23
CA GLU A 185 -3.52 -7.54 -5.96
C GLU A 185 -4.94 -7.58 -5.38
N PHE A 186 -5.25 -6.73 -4.39
CA PHE A 186 -6.59 -6.60 -3.82
C PHE A 186 -7.65 -6.30 -4.90
N PHE A 187 -7.36 -5.39 -5.83
CA PHE A 187 -8.30 -5.09 -6.90
C PHE A 187 -8.54 -6.28 -7.83
N GLN A 188 -7.49 -7.03 -8.15
CA GLN A 188 -7.57 -8.23 -8.97
C GLN A 188 -8.35 -9.35 -8.25
N ASP A 189 -8.07 -9.60 -6.99
CA ASP A 189 -8.63 -10.71 -6.22
C ASP A 189 -10.10 -10.46 -5.84
N CYS A 190 -10.44 -9.22 -5.47
CA CYS A 190 -11.80 -8.88 -5.00
C CYS A 190 -12.75 -8.47 -6.12
N PHE A 191 -12.26 -7.87 -7.22
CA PHE A 191 -13.12 -7.36 -8.30
C PHE A 191 -12.83 -7.99 -9.66
N GLY A 192 -11.86 -8.92 -9.75
CA GLY A 192 -11.45 -9.51 -11.03
C GLY A 192 -10.77 -8.52 -11.99
N HIS A 193 -10.39 -7.32 -11.52
CA HIS A 193 -9.91 -6.23 -12.36
C HIS A 193 -8.57 -5.69 -11.89
N SER A 194 -7.57 -5.67 -12.76
CA SER A 194 -6.23 -5.15 -12.43
C SER A 194 -6.14 -3.64 -12.63
N ILE A 195 -5.80 -2.91 -11.57
CA ILE A 195 -5.45 -1.48 -11.63
C ILE A 195 -3.92 -1.31 -11.68
N SER A 196 -3.42 -0.40 -12.51
CA SER A 196 -1.99 -0.12 -12.61
C SER A 196 -1.48 0.67 -11.39
N GLU A 197 -0.23 0.45 -10.98
CA GLU A 197 0.37 1.21 -9.87
C GLU A 197 0.43 2.72 -10.19
N GLY A 198 0.67 3.09 -11.44
CA GLY A 198 0.63 4.50 -11.85
C GLY A 198 -0.75 5.13 -11.65
N THR A 199 -1.83 4.39 -11.91
CA THR A 199 -3.20 4.83 -11.60
C THR A 199 -3.41 4.99 -10.11
N LEU A 200 -2.89 4.05 -9.29
CA LEU A 200 -2.99 4.16 -7.83
C LEU A 200 -2.32 5.44 -7.36
N VAL A 201 -1.08 5.71 -7.79
CA VAL A 201 -0.34 6.93 -7.44
C VAL A 201 -1.06 8.22 -7.86
N ASN A 202 -1.75 8.21 -9.00
CA ASN A 202 -2.52 9.37 -9.46
C ASN A 202 -3.79 9.64 -8.63
N HIS A 203 -4.20 8.69 -7.79
CA HIS A 203 -5.43 8.75 -6.98
C HIS A 203 -5.18 8.59 -5.48
N THR A 204 -3.92 8.41 -5.07
CA THR A 204 -3.44 8.57 -3.68
C THR A 204 -3.11 10.02 -3.40
#